data_AF-A0A329J203-F1
#
_entry.id   AF-A0A329J203-F1
#
_cell.length_a   1.000
_cell.length_b   1.000
_cell.length_c   1.000
_cell.angle_alpha   90.00
_cell.angle_beta   90.00
_cell.angle_gamma   90.00
#
_symmetry.space_group_name_H-M   'P 1'
#
loop_
_entity.id
_entity.type
_entity.pdbx_description
1 polymer ?
#
loop_
_entity_poly.entity_id
_entity_poly.type
_entity_poly.pdbx_seq_one_letter_code
_entity_poly.pdbx_strand_id
1 'polypeptide(L)'
;MTSTNASVIAQEGQFTLVASDKLVNSSTLQAQAQPLAALGFLTLNDTLPLIHRIAAKLGKPLSDKWADVATVSAQQDDFFRALKTAGIAERVPGDIARRGKLDGRKHAFGEIDYRPGLWLHRDLALPYARWIGSRVVPPRKTPLESFLEKHLSTPLPAAEKPKPVAVGFAGEVDAQGMKDLERIDRVMMADGVSAAERIEVLTARVEAMQGA
;
A
#
# COMPACT_ATOMS: atom_id res chain seq x y z
N MET A 1 8.94 11.53 3.11
CA MET A 1 9.44 10.74 1.96
C MET A 1 8.35 9.75 1.55
N THR A 2 7.98 9.81 0.28
CA THR A 2 7.07 8.94 -0.52
C THR A 2 5.67 8.70 0.04
N SER A 3 4.76 9.62 -0.28
CA SER A 3 3.32 9.38 -0.36
C SER A 3 3.06 8.48 -1.58
N THR A 4 3.08 7.17 -1.38
CA THR A 4 2.46 6.22 -2.30
C THR A 4 1.09 5.92 -1.69
N ASN A 5 0.03 6.53 -2.23
CA ASN A 5 -1.33 6.32 -1.71
C ASN A 5 -1.67 4.83 -1.84
N ALA A 6 -1.79 4.14 -0.71
CA ALA A 6 -2.31 2.79 -0.65
C ALA A 6 -3.76 2.80 -1.12
N SER A 7 -4.13 1.88 -2.01
CA SER A 7 -5.49 1.77 -2.53
C SER A 7 -6.10 0.43 -2.14
N VAL A 8 -7.35 0.46 -1.70
CA VAL A 8 -8.15 -0.76 -1.56
C VAL A 8 -8.50 -1.25 -2.96
N ILE A 9 -8.08 -2.47 -3.30
CA ILE A 9 -8.28 -3.05 -4.63
C ILE A 9 -9.52 -3.95 -4.66
N ALA A 10 -9.77 -4.68 -3.57
CA ALA A 10 -10.91 -5.59 -3.46
C ALA A 10 -11.33 -5.79 -2.01
N GLN A 11 -12.63 -6.00 -1.78
CA GLN A 11 -13.18 -6.38 -0.49
C GLN A 11 -14.31 -7.40 -0.70
N GLU A 12 -14.16 -8.59 -0.11
CA GLU A 12 -15.16 -9.65 -0.18
C GLU A 12 -15.31 -10.34 1.18
N GLY A 13 -16.51 -10.23 1.77
CA GLY A 13 -16.77 -10.73 3.12
C GLY A 13 -15.79 -10.11 4.11
N GLN A 14 -14.99 -10.97 4.75
CA GLN A 14 -13.99 -10.57 5.75
C GLN A 14 -12.61 -10.21 5.18
N PHE A 15 -12.38 -10.40 3.87
CA PHE A 15 -11.07 -10.16 3.27
C PHE A 15 -11.01 -8.78 2.61
N THR A 16 -9.93 -8.05 2.90
CA THR A 16 -9.62 -6.78 2.24
C THR A 16 -8.24 -6.90 1.60
N LEU A 17 -8.14 -6.62 0.30
CA LEU A 17 -6.87 -6.54 -0.42
C LEU A 17 -6.50 -5.08 -0.61
N VAL A 18 -5.44 -4.65 0.07
CA VAL A 18 -4.87 -3.32 -0.08
C VAL A 18 -3.53 -3.43 -0.77
N ALA A 19 -3.30 -2.60 -1.78
CA ALA A 19 -2.09 -2.61 -2.58
C ALA A 19 -1.48 -1.21 -2.73
N SER A 20 -0.17 -1.19 -2.97
CA SER A 20 0.62 0.00 -3.23
C SER A 20 1.77 -0.42 -4.15
N ASP A 21 1.77 0.08 -5.38
CA ASP A 21 2.71 -0.33 -6.43
C ASP A 21 2.76 -1.86 -6.63
N LYS A 22 3.82 -2.53 -6.15
CA LYS A 22 4.04 -3.99 -6.24
C LYS A 22 3.77 -4.73 -4.94
N LEU A 23 3.45 -4.00 -3.87
CA LEU A 23 3.26 -4.53 -2.54
C LEU A 23 1.78 -4.65 -2.21
N VAL A 24 1.44 -5.68 -1.45
CA VAL A 24 0.13 -5.87 -0.85
C VAL A 24 0.26 -5.89 0.66
N ASN A 25 -0.68 -5.26 1.36
CA ASN A 25 -0.67 -5.25 2.82
C ASN A 25 -1.18 -6.60 3.34
N SER A 26 -0.26 -7.51 3.63
CA SER A 26 -0.55 -8.86 4.12
C SER A 26 -1.32 -8.87 5.45
N SER A 27 -1.20 -7.80 6.23
CA SER A 27 -1.89 -7.66 7.50
C SER A 27 -3.37 -7.25 7.34
N THR A 28 -3.80 -6.79 6.15
CA THR A 28 -5.23 -6.60 5.82
C THR A 28 -5.93 -7.88 5.36
N LEU A 29 -5.15 -8.91 5.00
CA LEU A 29 -5.64 -10.22 4.54
C LEU A 29 -6.03 -11.15 5.69
N GLN A 30 -5.66 -10.81 6.92
CA GLN A 30 -5.97 -11.60 8.11
C GLN A 30 -7.14 -10.98 8.86
N ALA A 31 -8.26 -11.70 8.95
CA ALA A 31 -9.29 -11.38 9.94
C ALA A 31 -8.67 -11.55 11.34
N GLN A 32 -8.59 -10.45 12.10
CA GLN A 32 -8.21 -10.34 13.51
C GLN A 32 -7.22 -11.38 14.08
N ALA A 33 -6.01 -10.89 14.38
CA ALA A 33 -5.17 -11.29 15.52
C ALA A 33 -4.03 -12.33 15.36
N GLN A 34 -3.34 -12.44 14.22
CA GLN A 34 -1.95 -13.00 14.24
C GLN A 34 -0.96 -12.29 13.30
N PRO A 35 -0.58 -11.02 13.59
CA PRO A 35 0.39 -10.26 12.79
C PRO A 35 1.80 -10.89 12.73
N LEU A 36 2.14 -11.84 13.61
CA LEU A 36 3.46 -12.47 13.68
C LEU A 36 3.67 -13.65 12.70
N ALA A 37 2.63 -14.08 11.98
CA ALA A 37 2.73 -15.21 11.07
C ALA A 37 3.58 -14.86 9.82
N ALA A 38 3.44 -13.65 9.28
CA ALA A 38 4.09 -13.29 8.02
C ALA A 38 5.61 -13.12 8.10
N LEU A 39 6.15 -12.64 9.23
CA LEU A 39 7.61 -12.54 9.39
C LEU A 39 8.26 -13.93 9.45
N GLY A 40 7.64 -14.88 10.17
CA GLY A 40 8.10 -16.26 10.21
C GLY A 40 8.01 -16.96 8.85
N PHE A 41 7.01 -16.62 8.02
CA PHE A 41 6.92 -17.13 6.65
C PHE A 41 8.11 -16.72 5.78
N LEU A 42 8.60 -15.48 5.93
CA LEU A 42 9.72 -14.95 5.14
C LEU A 42 11.06 -15.61 5.46
N THR A 43 11.19 -16.23 6.64
CA THR A 43 12.42 -16.89 7.10
C THR A 43 12.40 -18.41 6.88
N LEU A 44 11.36 -18.96 6.24
CA LEU A 44 11.30 -20.39 5.95
C LEU A 44 12.26 -20.73 4.81
N ASN A 45 12.94 -21.87 4.95
CA ASN A 45 13.84 -22.42 3.93
C ASN A 45 13.18 -22.48 2.53
N ASP A 46 11.91 -22.89 2.47
CA ASP A 46 11.18 -23.01 1.21
C ASP A 46 10.78 -21.65 0.60
N THR A 47 10.75 -20.59 1.41
CA THR A 47 10.44 -19.23 0.97
C THR A 47 11.66 -18.50 0.42
N LEU A 48 12.87 -18.78 0.93
CA LEU A 48 14.10 -18.08 0.53
C LEU A 48 14.38 -18.13 -0.99
N PRO A 49 14.24 -19.28 -1.70
CA PRO A 49 14.43 -19.33 -3.15
C PRO A 49 13.43 -18.46 -3.92
N LEU A 50 12.20 -18.33 -3.43
CA LEU A 50 11.21 -17.44 -4.03
C LEU A 50 11.60 -15.97 -3.83
N ILE A 51 12.04 -15.60 -2.63
CA ILE A 51 12.53 -14.25 -2.32
C ILE A 51 13.70 -13.87 -3.24
N HIS A 52 14.70 -14.74 -3.41
CA HIS A 52 15.83 -14.50 -4.32
C HIS A 52 15.38 -14.30 -5.77
N ARG A 53 14.43 -15.12 -6.26
CA ARG A 53 13.86 -14.95 -7.60
C ARG A 53 13.14 -13.63 -7.77
N ILE A 54 12.36 -13.19 -6.78
CA ILE A 54 11.69 -11.88 -6.80
C ILE A 54 12.74 -10.75 -6.83
N ALA A 55 13.75 -10.82 -5.96
CA ALA A 55 14.82 -9.83 -5.90
C ALA A 55 15.54 -9.67 -7.25
N ALA A 56 15.87 -10.79 -7.90
CA ALA A 56 16.48 -10.82 -9.23
C ALA A 56 15.56 -10.18 -10.29
N LYS A 57 14.26 -10.50 -10.30
CA LYS A 57 13.28 -9.88 -11.21
C LYS A 57 13.15 -8.37 -11.00
N LEU A 58 13.32 -7.90 -9.77
CA LEU A 58 13.30 -6.47 -9.42
C LEU A 58 14.61 -5.75 -9.74
N GLY A 59 15.63 -6.44 -10.26
CA GLY A 59 16.96 -5.87 -10.53
C GLY A 59 17.76 -5.56 -9.27
N LYS A 60 17.37 -6.14 -8.12
CA LYS A 60 17.99 -5.93 -6.81
C LYS A 60 18.32 -7.27 -6.17
N PRO A 61 19.26 -8.05 -6.74
CA PRO A 61 19.61 -9.36 -6.21
C PRO A 61 20.06 -9.24 -4.75
N LEU A 62 19.59 -10.19 -3.93
CA LEU A 62 20.03 -10.33 -2.55
C LEU A 62 21.38 -11.07 -2.52
N SER A 63 22.18 -10.79 -1.49
CA SER A 63 23.42 -11.55 -1.24
C SER A 63 23.12 -13.04 -1.04
N ASP A 64 23.95 -13.91 -1.62
CA ASP A 64 23.81 -15.37 -1.54
C ASP A 64 23.80 -15.91 -0.10
N LYS A 65 24.38 -15.16 0.86
CA LYS A 65 24.32 -15.53 2.28
C LYS A 65 22.88 -15.64 2.80
N TRP A 66 21.94 -14.93 2.18
CA TRP A 66 20.52 -14.97 2.54
C TRP A 66 19.78 -16.21 2.02
N ALA A 67 20.45 -17.08 1.25
CA ALA A 67 19.92 -18.38 0.88
C ALA A 67 20.06 -19.41 2.03
N ASP A 68 20.91 -19.15 3.02
CA ASP A 68 21.10 -20.01 4.19
C ASP A 68 20.15 -19.63 5.34
N VAL A 69 19.30 -20.56 5.73
CA VAL A 69 18.32 -20.37 6.82
C VAL A 69 18.99 -20.13 8.18
N ALA A 70 20.18 -20.71 8.41
CA ALA A 70 20.90 -20.50 9.66
C ALA A 70 21.41 -19.05 9.75
N THR A 71 21.98 -18.54 8.66
CA THR A 71 22.40 -17.14 8.53
C THR A 71 21.22 -16.18 8.67
N VAL A 72 20.09 -16.45 8.01
CA VAL A 72 18.86 -15.64 8.16
C VAL A 72 18.37 -15.62 9.61
N SER A 73 18.40 -16.76 10.29
CA SER A 73 17.97 -16.87 11.69
C SER A 73 18.91 -16.12 12.65
N ALA A 74 20.22 -16.12 12.38
CA ALA A 74 21.21 -15.41 13.18
C ALA A 74 21.21 -13.89 12.94
N GLN A 75 20.82 -13.43 11.74
CA GLN A 75 20.93 -12.03 11.29
C GLN A 75 19.57 -11.50 10.79
N GLN A 76 18.49 -11.73 11.54
CA GLN A 76 17.12 -11.39 11.11
C GLN A 76 16.95 -9.89 10.77
N ASP A 77 17.50 -8.99 11.57
CA ASP A 77 17.35 -7.55 11.34
C ASP A 77 18.02 -7.11 10.02
N ASP A 78 19.19 -7.65 9.72
CA ASP A 78 19.91 -7.38 8.48
C ASP A 78 19.19 -7.98 7.28
N PHE A 79 18.63 -9.18 7.44
CA PHE A 79 17.80 -9.81 6.42
C PHE A 79 16.56 -8.94 6.10
N PHE A 80 15.80 -8.49 7.11
CA PHE A 80 14.62 -7.65 6.87
C PHE A 80 15.00 -6.27 6.29
N ARG A 81 16.16 -5.71 6.66
CA ARG A 81 16.71 -4.50 6.01
C ARG A 81 17.02 -4.74 4.53
N ALA A 82 17.56 -5.90 4.19
CA ALA A 82 17.83 -6.30 2.81
C ALA A 82 16.53 -6.45 2.01
N LEU A 83 15.50 -7.11 2.59
CA LEU A 83 14.18 -7.25 1.97
C LEU A 83 13.51 -5.90 1.71
N LYS A 84 13.61 -4.96 2.65
CA LYS A 84 13.09 -3.60 2.50
C LYS A 84 13.81 -2.85 1.36
N THR A 85 15.14 -2.91 1.33
CA THR A 85 15.94 -2.27 0.28
C THR A 85 15.62 -2.83 -1.11
N ALA A 86 15.40 -4.15 -1.17
CA ALA A 86 14.99 -4.84 -2.39
C ALA A 86 13.54 -4.55 -2.81
N GLY A 87 12.72 -3.92 -1.95
CA GLY A 87 11.29 -3.69 -2.21
C GLY A 87 10.45 -4.97 -2.18
N ILE A 88 10.86 -5.96 -1.37
CA ILE A 88 10.20 -7.26 -1.25
C ILE A 88 9.24 -7.29 -0.06
N ALA A 89 9.65 -6.70 1.07
CA ALA A 89 8.82 -6.62 2.25
C ALA A 89 9.15 -5.35 3.04
N GLU A 90 8.13 -4.69 3.57
CA GLU A 90 8.33 -3.57 4.48
C GLU A 90 7.28 -3.56 5.59
N ARG A 91 7.71 -3.14 6.78
CA ARG A 91 6.81 -2.90 7.89
C ARG A 91 6.55 -1.41 8.00
N VAL A 92 5.29 -1.03 7.89
CA VAL A 92 4.81 0.34 8.13
C VAL A 92 4.30 0.40 9.59
N PRO A 93 4.84 1.29 10.44
CA PRO A 93 4.40 1.42 11.83
C PRO A 93 2.92 1.82 11.95
N GLY A 94 2.28 1.37 13.04
CA GLY A 94 0.89 1.68 13.39
C GLY A 94 -0.03 0.45 13.46
N ASP A 95 -1.31 0.68 13.72
CA ASP A 95 -2.34 -0.34 13.81
C ASP A 95 -3.26 -0.26 12.58
N ILE A 96 -3.44 -1.39 11.89
CA ILE A 96 -4.42 -1.49 10.79
C ILE A 96 -5.82 -1.37 11.32
N ALA A 97 -6.71 -0.87 10.48
CA ALA A 97 -8.14 -0.80 10.77
C ALA A 97 -8.51 0.16 11.91
N ARG A 98 -7.53 0.90 12.47
CA ARG A 98 -7.85 2.06 13.31
C ARG A 98 -8.41 3.16 12.42
N ARG A 99 -9.57 3.68 12.81
CA ARG A 99 -10.08 4.94 12.27
C ARG A 99 -9.13 6.05 12.72
N GLY A 100 -8.44 6.67 11.77
CA GLY A 100 -7.64 7.86 12.05
C GLY A 100 -8.55 9.00 12.50
N LYS A 101 -8.03 10.02 13.18
CA LYS A 101 -8.80 11.28 13.29
C LYS A 101 -8.74 11.95 11.92
N LEU A 102 -9.88 12.43 11.42
CA LEU A 102 -9.86 13.42 10.34
C LEU A 102 -9.14 14.66 10.89
N ASP A 103 -8.05 15.08 10.23
CA ASP A 103 -7.34 16.28 10.64
C ASP A 103 -8.31 17.46 10.77
N GLY A 104 -8.21 18.19 11.88
CA GLY A 104 -9.09 19.33 12.20
C GLY A 104 -10.41 19.01 12.90
N ARG A 105 -10.81 17.74 13.11
CA ARG A 105 -12.09 17.42 13.81
C ARG A 105 -11.86 16.57 15.06
N LYS A 106 -12.07 17.17 16.24
CA LYS A 106 -11.89 16.53 17.56
C LYS A 106 -12.80 15.30 17.80
N HIS A 107 -13.91 15.17 17.06
CA HIS A 107 -14.97 14.18 17.35
C HIS A 107 -15.41 13.33 16.14
N ALA A 108 -14.79 13.48 14.97
CA ALA A 108 -15.09 12.64 13.81
C ALA A 108 -14.08 11.49 13.74
N PHE A 109 -14.54 10.25 13.87
CA PHE A 109 -13.74 9.11 13.44
C PHE A 109 -13.56 9.22 11.92
N GLY A 110 -12.31 9.32 11.47
CA GLY A 110 -11.95 9.38 10.07
C GLY A 110 -12.04 8.04 9.36
N GLU A 111 -11.60 8.03 8.11
CA GLU A 111 -11.49 6.83 7.29
C GLU A 111 -10.55 5.80 7.95
N ILE A 112 -10.76 4.54 7.58
CA ILE A 112 -9.91 3.45 8.07
C ILE A 112 -8.53 3.59 7.41
N ASP A 113 -7.48 3.73 8.23
CA ASP A 113 -6.11 3.70 7.70
C ASP A 113 -5.66 2.25 7.52
N TYR A 114 -5.51 1.85 6.26
CA TYR A 114 -5.01 0.53 5.88
C TYR A 114 -3.51 0.54 5.56
N ARG A 115 -2.80 1.65 5.78
CA ARG A 115 -1.35 1.73 5.51
C ARG A 115 -0.48 1.01 6.52
N PRO A 116 -0.75 1.07 7.85
CA PRO A 116 0.09 0.36 8.81
C PRO A 116 0.12 -1.14 8.54
N GLY A 117 1.11 -1.86 9.09
CA GLY A 117 1.21 -3.31 8.96
C GLY A 117 2.35 -3.79 8.08
N LEU A 118 2.32 -5.08 7.74
CA LEU A 118 3.35 -5.72 6.92
C LEU A 118 2.93 -5.79 5.46
N TRP A 119 3.72 -5.15 4.62
CA TRP A 119 3.60 -5.16 3.18
C TRP A 119 4.53 -6.20 2.59
N LEU A 120 4.01 -7.03 1.69
CA LEU A 120 4.74 -8.08 0.99
C LEU A 120 4.63 -7.86 -0.51
N HIS A 121 5.67 -8.22 -1.25
CA HIS A 121 5.59 -8.30 -2.70
C HIS A 121 4.42 -9.19 -3.11
N ARG A 122 3.66 -8.77 -4.11
CA ARG A 122 2.47 -9.46 -4.60
C ARG A 122 2.67 -10.97 -4.82
N ASP A 123 3.81 -11.35 -5.42
CA ASP A 123 4.15 -12.76 -5.69
C ASP A 123 4.27 -13.63 -4.41
N LEU A 124 4.43 -13.02 -3.23
CA LEU A 124 4.47 -13.72 -1.94
C LEU A 124 3.09 -13.90 -1.31
N ALA A 125 2.07 -13.17 -1.75
CA ALA A 125 0.77 -13.15 -1.09
C ALA A 125 0.02 -14.50 -1.18
N LEU A 126 0.01 -15.14 -2.35
CA LEU A 126 -0.62 -16.45 -2.52
C LEU A 126 0.14 -17.58 -1.80
N PRO A 127 1.49 -17.68 -1.92
CA PRO A 127 2.28 -18.58 -1.07
C PRO A 127 2.05 -18.39 0.42
N TYR A 128 1.95 -17.14 0.88
CA TYR A 128 1.65 -16.82 2.27
C TYR A 128 0.27 -17.34 2.70
N ALA A 129 -0.77 -17.14 1.88
CA ALA A 129 -2.10 -17.67 2.18
C ALA A 129 -2.15 -19.20 2.22
N ARG A 130 -1.44 -19.89 1.31
CA ARG A 130 -1.31 -21.35 1.32
C ARG A 130 -0.63 -21.86 2.59
N TRP A 131 0.40 -21.17 3.04
CA TRP A 131 1.09 -21.50 4.30
C TRP A 131 0.21 -21.28 5.54
N ILE A 132 -0.66 -20.26 5.54
CA ILE A 132 -1.69 -20.14 6.59
C ILE A 132 -2.64 -21.34 6.53
N GLY A 133 -3.13 -21.69 5.34
CA GLY A 133 -4.05 -22.80 5.14
C GLY A 133 -3.48 -24.18 5.51
N SER A 134 -2.18 -24.41 5.30
CA SER A 134 -1.52 -25.67 5.65
C SER A 134 -1.44 -25.94 7.15
N ARG A 135 -1.67 -24.92 8.00
CA ARG A 135 -1.72 -25.07 9.46
C ARG A 135 -3.09 -25.52 9.96
N VAL A 136 -4.11 -25.56 9.09
CA VAL A 136 -5.44 -26.08 9.40
C VAL A 136 -5.44 -27.59 9.14
N VAL A 137 -6.01 -28.38 10.07
CA VAL A 137 -6.07 -29.85 9.96
C VAL A 137 -7.52 -30.29 9.75
N PRO A 138 -7.85 -31.00 8.65
CA PRO A 138 -6.97 -31.35 7.52
C PRO A 138 -6.66 -30.14 6.62
N PRO A 139 -5.53 -30.16 5.88
CA PRO A 139 -5.21 -29.10 4.93
C PRO A 139 -6.31 -28.97 3.87
N ARG A 140 -6.89 -27.78 3.75
CA ARG A 140 -7.94 -27.48 2.76
C ARG A 140 -7.69 -26.10 2.19
N LYS A 141 -8.05 -25.92 0.91
CA LYS A 141 -8.03 -24.62 0.26
C LYS A 141 -8.89 -23.64 1.06
N THR A 142 -8.28 -22.56 1.53
CA THR A 142 -8.95 -21.57 2.36
C THR A 142 -9.74 -20.57 1.50
N PRO A 143 -10.79 -19.94 2.04
CA PRO A 143 -11.45 -18.81 1.38
C PRO A 143 -10.49 -17.67 1.02
N LEU A 144 -9.41 -17.49 1.79
CA LEU A 144 -8.36 -16.51 1.51
C LEU A 144 -7.58 -16.86 0.22
N GLU A 145 -7.22 -18.13 0.01
CA GLU A 145 -6.56 -18.55 -1.23
C GLU A 145 -7.44 -18.29 -2.45
N SER A 146 -8.72 -18.65 -2.39
CA SER A 146 -9.66 -18.38 -3.49
C SER A 146 -9.83 -16.87 -3.76
N PHE A 147 -9.90 -16.06 -2.70
CA PHE A 147 -9.96 -14.61 -2.80
C PHE A 147 -8.70 -14.05 -3.49
N LEU A 148 -7.51 -14.47 -3.06
CA LEU A 148 -6.26 -14.01 -3.67
C LEU A 148 -6.09 -14.49 -5.10
N GLU A 149 -6.45 -15.73 -5.43
CA GLU A 149 -6.40 -16.21 -6.82
C GLU A 149 -7.31 -15.38 -7.73
N LYS A 150 -8.50 -14.98 -7.25
CA LYS A 150 -9.42 -14.12 -7.99
C LYS A 150 -8.84 -12.71 -8.23
N HIS A 151 -8.27 -12.09 -7.21
CA HIS A 151 -7.89 -10.67 -7.25
C HIS A 151 -6.43 -10.40 -7.60
N LEU A 152 -5.55 -11.40 -7.44
CA LEU A 152 -4.15 -11.35 -7.87
C LEU A 152 -3.92 -11.98 -9.26
N SER A 153 -4.96 -12.36 -10.00
CA SER A 153 -4.81 -12.75 -11.42
C SER A 153 -4.91 -11.55 -12.37
N THR A 154 -5.44 -10.42 -11.90
CA THR A 154 -5.57 -9.17 -12.67
C THR A 154 -4.34 -8.28 -12.46
N PRO A 155 -3.75 -7.62 -13.48
CA PRO A 155 -2.73 -6.60 -13.25
C PRO A 155 -3.20 -5.64 -12.15
N LEU A 156 -2.34 -5.32 -11.17
CA LEU A 156 -2.72 -4.34 -10.15
C LEU A 156 -3.05 -3.05 -10.91
N PRO A 157 -4.17 -2.37 -10.60
CA PRO A 157 -4.41 -1.07 -11.20
C PRO A 157 -3.21 -0.19 -10.86
N ALA A 158 -2.62 0.44 -11.87
CA ALA A 158 -1.60 1.46 -11.63
C ALA A 158 -2.18 2.46 -10.63
N ALA A 159 -1.39 2.87 -9.63
CA ALA A 159 -1.81 3.87 -8.65
C ALA A 159 -2.54 5.01 -9.37
N GLU A 160 -3.79 5.26 -9.00
CA GLU A 160 -4.63 6.22 -9.71
C GLU A 160 -3.90 7.58 -9.65
N LYS A 161 -3.49 8.11 -10.80
CA LYS A 161 -2.80 9.40 -10.83
C LYS A 161 -3.73 10.42 -10.15
N PRO A 162 -3.23 11.26 -9.22
CA PRO A 162 -4.06 12.28 -8.60
C PRO A 162 -4.74 13.09 -9.70
N LYS A 163 -6.08 13.17 -9.64
CA LYS A 163 -6.85 13.89 -10.65
C LYS A 163 -6.70 15.40 -10.39
N PRO A 164 -6.57 16.23 -11.44
CA PRO A 164 -6.60 17.67 -11.29
C PRO A 164 -7.99 18.08 -10.79
N VAL A 165 -8.04 18.92 -9.76
CA VAL A 165 -9.28 19.47 -9.19
C VAL A 165 -9.58 20.86 -9.75
N ALA A 166 -8.60 21.52 -10.39
CA ALA A 166 -8.78 22.82 -11.04
C ALA A 166 -9.88 22.82 -12.11
N VAL A 167 -10.11 21.69 -12.78
CA VAL A 167 -11.17 21.53 -13.79
C VAL A 167 -12.56 21.80 -13.21
N GLY A 168 -12.75 21.58 -11.90
CA GLY A 168 -14.02 21.85 -11.21
C GLY A 168 -14.41 23.32 -11.13
N PHE A 169 -13.47 24.25 -11.33
CA PHE A 169 -13.70 25.69 -11.30
C PHE A 169 -13.96 26.28 -12.70
N ALA A 170 -14.09 25.42 -13.71
CA ALA A 170 -14.41 25.83 -15.07
C ALA A 170 -15.77 26.54 -15.10
N GLY A 171 -15.76 27.84 -15.40
CA GLY A 171 -16.95 28.70 -15.40
C GLY A 171 -17.03 29.68 -14.23
N GLU A 172 -16.15 29.58 -13.23
CA GLU A 172 -16.07 30.53 -12.10
C GLU A 172 -15.03 31.63 -12.34
N VAL A 173 -14.07 31.39 -13.24
CA VAL A 173 -13.00 32.34 -13.61
C VAL A 173 -12.84 32.41 -15.13
N ASP A 174 -12.18 33.47 -15.60
CA ASP A 174 -11.86 33.64 -17.01
C ASP A 174 -10.78 32.65 -17.50
N ALA A 175 -10.48 32.68 -18.80
CA ALA A 175 -9.52 31.77 -19.41
C ALA A 175 -8.08 31.92 -18.87
N GLN A 176 -7.72 33.08 -18.30
CA GLN A 176 -6.42 33.31 -17.70
C GLN A 176 -6.38 32.79 -16.26
N GLY A 177 -7.44 33.04 -15.48
CA GLY A 177 -7.65 32.47 -14.16
C GLY A 177 -7.63 30.93 -14.18
N MET A 178 -8.27 30.30 -15.18
CA MET A 178 -8.22 28.84 -15.32
C MET A 178 -6.81 28.31 -15.51
N LYS A 179 -5.96 28.95 -16.33
CA LYS A 179 -4.56 28.54 -16.51
C LYS A 179 -3.75 28.67 -15.23
N ASP A 180 -4.05 29.67 -14.42
CA ASP A 180 -3.37 29.89 -13.15
C ASP A 180 -3.81 28.85 -12.11
N LEU A 181 -5.11 28.52 -12.03
CA LEU A 181 -5.63 27.46 -11.16
C LEU A 181 -5.05 26.09 -11.56
N GLU A 182 -5.00 25.76 -12.86
CA GLU A 182 -4.39 24.52 -13.35
C GLU A 182 -2.89 24.42 -13.03
N ARG A 183 -2.17 25.54 -13.03
CA ARG A 183 -0.75 25.57 -12.68
C ARG A 183 -0.56 25.33 -11.18
N ILE A 184 -1.32 26.01 -10.34
CA ILE A 184 -1.28 25.85 -8.89
C ILE A 184 -1.64 24.40 -8.51
N ASP A 185 -2.72 23.88 -9.08
CA ASP A 185 -3.18 22.52 -8.88
C ASP A 185 -2.12 21.48 -9.25
N ARG A 186 -1.45 21.68 -10.39
CA ARG A 186 -0.36 20.80 -10.84
C ARG A 186 0.87 20.83 -9.92
N VAL A 187 1.22 22.00 -9.39
CA VAL A 187 2.33 22.14 -8.42
C VAL A 187 1.95 21.44 -7.12
N MET A 188 0.76 21.68 -6.60
CA MET A 188 0.27 21.04 -5.37
C MET A 188 0.13 19.52 -5.53
N MET A 189 -0.26 19.03 -6.71
CA MET A 189 -0.22 17.59 -7.02
C MET A 189 1.20 17.02 -6.98
N ALA A 190 2.18 17.75 -7.52
CA ALA A 190 3.58 17.33 -7.50
C ALA A 190 4.15 17.31 -6.07
N ASP A 191 3.70 18.23 -5.22
CA ASP A 191 4.07 18.31 -3.80
C ASP A 191 3.29 17.33 -2.91
N GLY A 192 2.36 16.55 -3.49
CA GLY A 192 1.62 15.50 -2.78
C GLY A 192 0.47 16.01 -1.90
N VAL A 193 -0.01 17.22 -2.15
CA VAL A 193 -1.11 17.86 -1.40
C VAL A 193 -2.44 17.15 -1.71
N SER A 194 -3.27 16.94 -0.69
CA SER A 194 -4.53 16.22 -0.83
C SER A 194 -5.52 16.95 -1.74
N ALA A 195 -6.49 16.24 -2.31
CA ALA A 195 -7.53 16.85 -3.15
C ALA A 195 -8.38 17.88 -2.38
N ALA A 196 -8.65 17.64 -1.10
CA ALA A 196 -9.42 18.55 -0.26
C ALA A 196 -8.67 19.87 0.00
N GLU A 197 -7.39 19.80 0.34
CA GLU A 197 -6.53 20.99 0.52
C GLU A 197 -6.36 21.75 -0.79
N ARG A 198 -6.22 21.04 -1.92
CA ARG A 198 -6.18 21.68 -3.25
C ARG A 198 -7.49 22.42 -3.56
N ILE A 199 -8.65 21.82 -3.27
CA ILE A 199 -9.95 22.49 -3.45
C ILE A 199 -10.01 23.76 -2.59
N GLU A 200 -9.64 23.68 -1.31
CA GLU A 200 -9.66 24.84 -0.40
C GLU A 200 -8.76 25.99 -0.90
N VAL A 201 -7.54 25.68 -1.34
CA VAL A 201 -6.60 26.67 -1.88
C VAL A 201 -7.11 27.29 -3.19
N LEU A 202 -7.67 26.47 -4.09
CA LEU A 202 -8.21 26.97 -5.34
C LEU A 202 -9.49 27.80 -5.12
N THR A 203 -10.37 27.43 -4.18
CA THR A 203 -11.53 28.24 -3.79
C THR A 203 -11.09 29.60 -3.24
N ALA A 204 -10.13 29.64 -2.31
CA ALA A 204 -9.60 30.90 -1.78
C ALA A 204 -8.96 31.77 -2.89
N ARG A 205 -8.35 31.13 -3.90
CA ARG A 205 -7.77 31.82 -5.06
C ARG A 205 -8.85 32.42 -5.98
N VAL A 206 -9.95 31.70 -6.19
CA VAL A 206 -11.11 32.20 -6.95
C VAL A 206 -11.76 33.38 -6.24
N GLU A 207 -12.00 33.28 -4.93
CA GLU A 207 -12.54 34.38 -4.12
C GLU A 207 -11.67 35.64 -4.22
N ALA A 208 -10.34 35.49 -4.17
CA ALA A 208 -9.41 36.60 -4.34
C ALA A 208 -9.42 37.21 -5.75
N MET A 209 -9.74 36.42 -6.79
CA MET A 209 -9.86 36.92 -8.17
C MET A 209 -11.19 37.66 -8.41
N GLN A 210 -12.25 37.30 -7.67
CA GLN A 210 -13.59 37.89 -7.81
C GLN A 210 -13.80 39.10 -6.89
N GLY A 211 -13.05 39.19 -5.79
CA GLY A 211 -13.08 40.31 -4.84
C GLY A 211 -12.04 41.41 -5.09
N ALA A 212 -11.26 41.30 -6.17
CA ALA A 212 -10.24 42.28 -6.60
C ALA A 212 -10.70 43.02 -7.87
#